data_AF-A0A929ZH43-F1
#
_entry.id   AF-A0A929ZH43-F1
#
_cell.length_a   1.000
_cell.length_b   1.000
_cell.length_c   1.000
_cell.angle_alpha   90.00
_cell.angle_beta   90.00
_cell.angle_gamma   90.00
#
_symmetry.space_group_name_H-M   'P 1'
#
loop_
_entity.id
_entity.type
_entity.pdbx_description
1 polymer ?
#
loop_
_entity_poly.entity_id
_entity_poly.type
_entity_poly.pdbx_seq_one_letter_code
_entity_poly.pdbx_strand_id
1 'polypeptide(L)' 'MAQWNMLYDMYERRLKAELSDAAVPAHIGVILDGNRRWAKSLGATASQGHRAGAGKISEFLQWSDDAGVSIVTLWLLSTD' A
#
# COMPACT_ATOMS: atom_id res chain seq x y z
N MET A 1 -6.34 15.43 0.13
CA MET A 1 -6.66 16.03 -1.17
C MET A 1 -5.78 15.39 -2.21
N ALA A 2 -6.33 14.48 -2.99
CA ALA A 2 -5.74 14.08 -4.24
C ALA A 2 -6.88 14.18 -5.25
N GLN A 3 -6.69 15.07 -6.20
CA GLN A 3 -7.51 15.11 -7.40
C GLN A 3 -7.02 13.95 -8.27
N TRP A 4 -7.50 12.75 -7.96
CA TRP A 4 -7.26 11.57 -8.79
C TRP A 4 -7.98 11.83 -10.11
N ASN A 5 -7.20 11.78 -11.19
CA ASN A 5 -7.66 12.07 -12.53
C ASN A 5 -8.51 10.91 -13.03
N MET A 6 -9.51 11.16 -13.88
CA MET A 6 -10.32 10.12 -14.54
C MET A 6 -9.46 9.01 -15.19
N LEU A 7 -8.26 9.37 -15.65
CA LEU A 7 -7.26 8.43 -16.20
C LEU A 7 -6.77 7.40 -15.18
N TYR A 8 -6.58 7.79 -13.92
CA TYR A 8 -6.11 6.89 -12.88
C TYR A 8 -7.20 5.89 -12.48
N ASP A 9 -8.45 6.36 -12.38
CA ASP A 9 -9.59 5.47 -12.12
C ASP A 9 -9.78 4.45 -13.24
N MET A 10 -9.59 4.86 -14.50
CA MET A 10 -9.62 3.94 -15.65
C MET A 10 -8.47 2.92 -15.59
N TYR A 11 -7.28 3.37 -15.18
CA TYR A 11 -6.12 2.50 -14.99
C TYR A 11 -6.36 1.46 -13.89
N GLU A 12 -6.86 1.87 -12.72
CA GLU A 12 -7.22 0.97 -11.63
C GLU A 12 -8.29 -0.05 -12.05
N ARG A 13 -9.33 0.39 -12.75
CA ARG A 13 -10.37 -0.52 -13.27
C ARG A 13 -9.79 -1.58 -14.20
N ARG A 14 -8.85 -1.20 -15.06
CA ARG A 14 -8.18 -2.15 -15.96
C ARG A 14 -7.35 -3.16 -15.17
N LEU A 15 -6.55 -2.72 -14.20
CA LEU A 15 -5.75 -3.62 -13.35
C LEU A 15 -6.64 -4.60 -12.58
N LYS A 16 -7.75 -4.14 -12.02
CA LYS A 16 -8.72 -5.00 -11.32
C LYS A 16 -9.33 -6.05 -12.26
N ALA A 17 -9.62 -5.70 -13.51
CA ALA A 17 -10.10 -6.66 -14.50
C ALA A 17 -9.03 -7.69 -14.89
N GLU A 18 -7.75 -7.30 -14.96
CA GLU A 18 -6.65 -8.25 -15.20
C GLU A 18 -6.47 -9.25 -14.04
N LEU A 19 -6.85 -8.86 -12.82
CA LEU A 19 -6.83 -9.73 -11.64
C LEU A 19 -7.97 -10.76 -11.59
N SER A 20 -9.11 -10.53 -12.28
CA SER A 20 -10.26 -11.45 -12.19
C SER A 20 -9.97 -12.83 -12.79
N ASP A 21 -9.06 -12.90 -13.75
CA ASP A 21 -8.63 -14.15 -14.38
C ASP A 21 -7.36 -14.74 -13.72
N ALA A 22 -6.79 -14.04 -12.74
CA ALA A 22 -5.57 -14.43 -12.06
C ALA A 22 -5.86 -15.25 -10.79
N ALA A 23 -4.98 -16.22 -10.49
CA ALA A 23 -4.98 -16.87 -9.19
C ALA A 23 -4.50 -15.88 -8.11
N VAL A 24 -5.45 -15.37 -7.32
CA VAL A 24 -5.16 -14.49 -6.19
C VAL A 24 -4.46 -15.28 -5.08
N PRO A 25 -3.32 -14.79 -4.55
CA PRO A 25 -2.66 -15.46 -3.44
C PRO A 25 -3.50 -15.36 -2.16
N ALA A 26 -3.63 -16.47 -1.44
CA ALA A 26 -4.32 -16.48 -0.14
C ALA A 26 -3.56 -15.70 0.96
N HIS A 27 -2.24 -15.53 0.80
CA HIS A 27 -1.39 -14.88 1.79
C HIS A 27 -0.28 -14.07 1.12
N ILE A 28 -0.10 -12.82 1.54
CA ILE A 28 1.02 -11.96 1.15
C ILE A 28 1.81 -11.46 2.36
N GLY A 29 3.12 -11.33 2.20
CA GLY A 29 4.03 -10.70 3.16
C GLY A 29 4.56 -9.37 2.60
N VAL A 30 4.55 -8.32 3.42
CA VAL A 30 4.97 -6.97 3.02
C VAL A 30 5.93 -6.37 4.02
N ILE A 31 7.04 -5.82 3.51
CA ILE A 31 8.02 -5.06 4.31
C ILE A 31 7.71 -3.57 4.17
N LEU A 32 7.42 -2.92 5.30
CA LEU A 32 7.03 -1.52 5.34
C LEU A 32 8.27 -0.61 5.41
N ASP A 33 8.97 -0.50 4.28
CA ASP A 33 10.17 0.32 4.14
C ASP A 33 9.89 1.66 3.43
N GLY A 34 10.85 2.58 3.48
CA GLY A 34 10.83 3.84 2.74
C GLY A 34 10.33 5.04 3.52
N ASN A 35 9.71 4.85 4.69
CA ASN A 35 9.12 5.92 5.52
C ASN A 35 10.09 7.09 5.79
N ARG A 36 11.35 6.79 6.14
CA ARG A 36 12.38 7.82 6.38
C ARG A 36 12.82 8.53 5.09
N ARG A 37 12.95 7.78 3.98
CA ARG A 37 13.34 8.33 2.67
C ARG A 37 12.24 9.24 2.11
N TRP A 38 10.98 8.80 2.22
CA TRP A 38 9.80 9.58 1.86
C TRP A 38 9.68 10.85 2.71
N ALA A 39 9.90 10.78 4.03
CA ALA A 39 9.92 11.97 4.87
C ALA A 39 11.01 12.96 4.43
N LYS A 40 12.23 12.47 4.16
CA LYS A 40 13.34 13.29 3.67
C LYS A 40 13.03 13.98 2.34
N SER A 41 12.37 13.31 1.39
CA SER A 41 12.00 13.93 0.11
C SER A 41 10.99 15.08 0.24
N LEU A 42 10.28 15.14 1.38
CA LEU A 42 9.28 16.17 1.67
C LEU A 42 9.77 17.21 2.70
N GLY A 43 11.04 17.14 3.12
CA GLY A 43 11.55 17.99 4.21
C GLY A 43 10.92 17.70 5.57
N ALA A 44 10.29 16.52 5.73
CA ALA A 44 9.59 16.11 6.93
C ALA A 44 10.49 15.29 7.87
N THR A 45 10.08 15.20 9.14
CA THR A 45 10.75 14.40 10.17
C THR A 45 10.49 12.90 9.97
N ALA A 46 11.41 12.05 10.44
CA ALA A 46 11.22 10.60 10.43
C ALA A 46 9.90 10.17 11.11
N SER A 47 9.54 10.81 12.23
CA SER A 47 8.29 10.56 12.95
C SER A 47 7.05 10.85 12.09
N GLN A 48 7.06 11.91 11.29
CA GLN A 48 6.01 12.19 10.31
C GLN A 48 5.96 11.12 9.20
N GLY A 49 7.12 10.65 8.74
CA GLY A 49 7.22 9.53 7.80
C GLY A 49 6.59 8.26 8.33
N HIS A 50 6.90 7.88 9.58
CA HIS A 50 6.30 6.71 10.21
C HIS A 50 4.77 6.84 10.38
N ARG A 51 4.28 8.04 10.73
CA ARG A 51 2.83 8.29 10.80
C ARG A 51 2.15 8.18 9.44
N ALA A 52 2.76 8.72 8.39
CA ALA A 52 2.24 8.61 7.03
C ALA A 52 2.23 7.15 6.55
N GLY A 53 3.31 6.42 6.81
CA GLY A 53 3.40 4.98 6.54
C GLY A 53 2.31 4.20 7.26
N ALA A 54 2.09 4.47 8.56
CA ALA A 54 1.03 3.84 9.34
C ALA A 54 -0.37 4.13 8.76
N GLY A 55 -0.63 5.36 8.31
CA GLY A 55 -1.89 5.69 7.62
C GLY A 55 -2.07 4.94 6.30
N LYS A 56 -0.99 4.67 5.56
CA LYS A 56 -1.04 3.92 4.30
C LYS A 56 -1.34 2.43 4.51
N ILE A 57 -1.06 1.87 5.68
CA ILE A 57 -1.37 0.46 5.99
C ILE A 57 -2.86 0.19 5.84
N SER A 58 -3.73 1.05 6.37
CA SER A 58 -5.19 0.84 6.28
C SER A 58 -5.69 0.80 4.83
N GLU A 59 -5.17 1.69 3.99
CA GLU A 59 -5.50 1.73 2.56
C GLU A 59 -4.98 0.49 1.83
N PHE A 60 -3.76 0.05 2.14
CA PHE A 60 -3.19 -1.19 1.58
C PHE A 60 -3.96 -2.45 1.98
N LEU A 61 -4.40 -2.54 3.25
CA LEU A 61 -5.22 -3.64 3.71
C LEU A 61 -6.58 -3.66 3.01
N GLN A 62 -7.19 -2.49 2.79
CA GLN A 62 -8.43 -2.40 2.01
C GLN A 62 -8.23 -2.88 0.57
N TRP A 63 -7.12 -2.51 -0.09
CA TRP A 63 -6.82 -3.02 -1.43
C TRP A 63 -6.59 -4.53 -1.45
N SER A 64 -5.99 -5.08 -0.41
CA SER A 64 -5.74 -6.52 -0.29
C SER A 64 -7.08 -7.27 -0.14
N ASP A 65 -7.99 -6.74 0.67
CA ASP A 65 -9.35 -7.27 0.84
C ASP A 65 -10.17 -7.18 -0.45
N ASP A 66 -10.17 -6.01 -1.10
CA ASP A 66 -10.82 -5.78 -2.41
C ASP A 66 -10.31 -6.74 -3.49
N ALA A 67 -9.02 -7.12 -3.42
CA ALA A 67 -8.38 -8.05 -4.35
C ALA A 67 -8.59 -9.53 -3.98
N GLY A 68 -9.19 -9.83 -2.83
CA GLY A 68 -9.47 -11.20 -2.38
C GLY A 68 -8.33 -11.89 -1.63
N VAL A 69 -7.36 -11.14 -1.11
CA VAL A 69 -6.25 -11.69 -0.32
C VAL A 69 -6.68 -11.89 1.13
N SER A 70 -6.76 -13.15 1.57
CA SER A 70 -7.29 -13.49 2.90
C SER A 70 -6.34 -13.18 4.07
N ILE A 71 -5.03 -13.21 3.85
CA ILE A 71 -4.03 -13.04 4.91
C ILE A 71 -2.96 -12.04 4.46
N VAL A 72 -2.66 -11.09 5.33
CA VAL A 72 -1.57 -10.12 5.14
C VAL A 72 -0.65 -10.15 6.35
N THR A 73 0.65 -10.36 6.12
CA THR A 73 1.70 -10.21 7.15
C THR A 73 2.51 -8.96 6.88
N LEU A 74 2.60 -8.08 7.88
CA LEU A 74 3.33 -6.83 7.78
C LEU A 74 4.61 -6.90 8.64
N TRP A 75 5.76 -6.73 8.00
CA TRP A 75 7.03 -6.55 8.69
C TRP A 75 7.19 -5.06 9.05
N LEU A 76 6.82 -4.73 10.29
CA LEU A 76 6.78 -3.36 10.80
C LEU A 76 8.11 -2.88 11.39
N LEU A 77 8.83 -3.76 12.10
CA LEU A 77 10.05 -3.43 12.81
C LEU A 77 10.95 -4.67 12.90
N SER A 78 12.25 -4.48 12.66
CA SER A 78 13.30 -5.45 12.94
C SER A 78 14.10 -5.02 14.16
N THR A 79 14.73 -5.98 14.84
CA THR A 79 15.76 -5.73 15.85
C THR A 79 17.15 -5.51 15.26
N ASP A 80 17.30 -5.76 13.95
CA ASP A 80 18.51 -5.52 13.16
C ASP A 80 18.66 -4.06 12.72
#